data_AF-A0A0F9QUP3-F1
#
_entry.id   AF-A0A0F9QUP3-F1
#
_cell.length_a   1.000
_cell.length_b   1.000
_cell.length_c   1.000
_cell.angle_alpha   90.00
_cell.angle_beta   90.00
_cell.angle_gamma   90.00
#
_symmetry.space_group_name_H-M   'P 1'
#
loop_
_entity.id
_entity.type
_entity.pdbx_description
1 polymer ?
#
loop_
_entity_poly.entity_id
_entity_poly.type
_entity_poly.pdbx_seq_one_letter_code
_entity_poly.pdbx_strand_id
1 'polypeptide(L)'
;MSLNNYLRENETILHQWNIGPKGEIGAKTGKKVKENILGITNKRVFHFKKLKGYDRIYRDVPLSKISYIENAWHARNLILLVISAIFLIIGLGILVTPGFVGPIIGTPLMLIGLVFLLKGLKQYGYLMINGEDWKFNFNRKEDIKSIEKFIQEIYFIKSE
;
A
#
# COMPACT_ATOMS: atom_id res chain seq x y z
N MET A 1 9.97 3.46 20.93
CA MET A 1 10.71 2.24 21.29
C MET A 1 11.36 1.64 20.04
N SER A 2 12.25 0.65 20.19
CA SER A 2 12.88 -0.06 19.07
C SER A 2 12.05 -1.30 18.69
N LEU A 3 12.07 -1.71 17.43
CA LEU A 3 11.41 -2.92 16.92
C LEU A 3 11.86 -4.19 17.68
N ASN A 4 13.11 -4.21 18.14
CA ASN A 4 13.70 -5.33 18.88
C ASN A 4 12.94 -5.65 20.17
N ASN A 5 12.24 -4.67 20.76
CA ASN A 5 11.43 -4.88 21.97
C ASN A 5 10.18 -5.73 21.73
N TYR A 6 9.84 -6.01 20.47
CA TYR A 6 8.67 -6.81 20.08
C TYR A 6 9.05 -8.22 19.60
N LEU A 7 10.34 -8.56 19.61
CA LEU A 7 10.83 -9.90 19.28
C LEU A 7 10.69 -10.82 20.51
N ARG A 8 10.29 -12.06 20.28
CA ARG A 8 10.24 -13.10 21.32
C ARG A 8 11.65 -13.61 21.63
N GLU A 9 11.83 -14.31 22.74
CA GLU A 9 13.11 -14.98 23.03
C GLU A 9 13.52 -15.92 21.87
N ASN A 10 14.81 -15.86 21.51
CA ASN A 10 15.40 -16.60 20.38
C ASN A 10 14.72 -16.33 19.02
N GLU A 11 14.07 -15.18 18.87
CA GLU A 11 13.52 -14.71 17.61
C GLU A 11 14.53 -13.79 16.90
N THR A 12 14.89 -14.14 15.68
CA THR A 12 15.80 -13.35 14.84
C THR A 12 15.06 -12.84 13.61
N ILE A 13 15.22 -11.55 13.32
CA ILE A 13 14.69 -10.97 12.08
C ILE A 13 15.55 -11.48 10.93
N LEU A 14 14.92 -12.20 10.00
CA LEU A 14 15.57 -12.66 8.78
C LEU A 14 15.52 -11.57 7.71
N HIS A 15 14.38 -10.88 7.61
CA HIS A 15 14.21 -9.79 6.66
C HIS A 15 13.13 -8.80 7.11
N GLN A 16 13.24 -7.55 6.66
CA GLN A 16 12.27 -6.50 6.90
C GLN A 16 12.08 -5.60 5.68
N TRP A 17 10.84 -5.28 5.36
CA TRP A 17 10.46 -4.36 4.29
C TRP A 17 9.70 -3.17 4.88
N ASN A 18 10.02 -1.97 4.42
CA ASN A 18 9.19 -0.80 4.67
C ASN A 18 8.03 -0.80 3.69
N ILE A 19 6.81 -1.01 4.18
CA ILE A 19 5.62 -1.19 3.34
C ILE A 19 4.68 0.02 3.46
N GLY A 20 4.07 0.45 2.35
CA GLY A 20 3.16 1.59 2.31
C GLY A 20 3.81 2.97 2.57
N PRO A 21 3.06 4.07 2.45
CA PRO A 21 3.64 5.41 2.54
C PRO A 21 3.90 5.82 3.98
N LYS A 22 5.14 6.27 4.27
CA LYS A 22 5.43 7.08 5.44
C LYS A 22 4.50 8.30 5.43
N GLY A 23 3.82 8.57 6.54
CA GLY A 23 2.96 9.72 6.68
C GLY A 23 1.46 9.51 6.44
N GLU A 24 1.01 8.29 6.15
CA GLU A 24 -0.42 7.97 6.16
C GLU A 24 -1.03 8.20 7.54
N ILE A 25 -2.28 8.67 7.57
CA ILE A 25 -3.06 8.80 8.82
C ILE A 25 -3.66 7.43 9.11
N GLY A 26 -3.34 6.84 10.27
CA GLY A 26 -3.93 5.57 10.68
C GLY A 26 -5.46 5.70 10.72
N ALA A 27 -6.15 4.95 9.87
CA ALA A 27 -7.60 5.08 9.64
C ALA A 27 -8.45 5.01 10.92
N LYS A 28 -7.98 4.29 11.94
CA LYS A 28 -8.65 4.17 13.26
C LYS A 28 -8.19 5.19 14.31
N THR A 29 -7.00 5.78 14.15
CA THR A 29 -6.35 6.56 15.23
C THR A 29 -6.14 8.03 14.88
N GLY A 30 -6.27 8.44 13.62
CA GLY A 30 -5.99 9.82 13.20
C GLY A 30 -4.50 10.21 13.31
N LYS A 31 -3.61 9.27 13.67
CA LYS A 31 -2.20 9.53 13.92
C LYS A 31 -1.34 9.21 12.70
N LYS A 32 -0.36 10.08 12.42
CA LYS A 32 0.61 9.92 11.34
C LYS A 32 1.49 8.68 11.58
N VAL A 33 1.56 7.80 10.58
CA VAL A 33 2.43 6.61 10.55
C VAL A 33 3.86 7.06 10.27
N LYS A 34 4.76 6.80 11.23
CA LYS A 34 6.20 7.08 11.12
C LYS A 34 6.95 5.94 10.44
N GLU A 35 6.65 4.70 10.83
CA GLU A 35 7.23 3.48 10.26
C GLU A 35 6.11 2.47 10.05
N ASN A 36 6.22 1.70 8.97
CA ASN A 36 5.27 0.68 8.59
C ASN A 36 6.09 -0.46 7.97
N ILE A 37 6.26 -1.53 8.74
CA ILE A 37 7.25 -2.57 8.46
C ILE A 37 6.52 -3.91 8.37
N LEU A 38 6.73 -4.62 7.26
CA LEU A 38 6.49 -6.05 7.21
C LEU A 38 7.80 -6.73 7.52
N GLY A 39 7.85 -7.54 8.57
CA GLY A 39 9.04 -8.29 8.95
C GLY A 39 8.79 -9.77 8.92
N ILE A 40 9.83 -10.53 8.62
CA ILE A 40 9.84 -11.98 8.70
C ILE A 40 10.98 -12.38 9.62
N THR A 41 10.64 -13.23 10.58
CA THR A 41 11.59 -13.82 11.52
C THR A 41 11.73 -15.31 11.22
N ASN A 42 12.64 -15.96 11.93
CA ASN A 42 12.72 -17.42 11.96
C ASN A 42 11.46 -18.11 12.53
N LYS A 43 10.49 -17.36 13.08
CA LYS A 43 9.28 -17.90 13.72
C LYS A 43 7.98 -17.42 13.09
N ARG A 44 7.90 -16.18 12.60
CA ARG A 44 6.64 -15.55 12.17
C ARG A 44 6.83 -14.46 11.11
N VAL A 45 5.74 -14.14 10.42
CA VAL A 45 5.59 -12.91 9.66
C VAL A 45 4.79 -11.92 10.51
N PHE A 46 5.28 -10.69 10.63
CA PHE A 46 4.62 -9.67 11.43
C PHE A 46 4.50 -8.34 10.68
N HIS A 47 3.47 -7.58 11.05
CA HIS A 47 3.26 -6.21 10.59
C HIS A 47 3.43 -5.27 11.77
N PHE A 48 4.50 -4.50 11.75
CA PHE A 48 4.77 -3.47 12.74
C PHE A 48 4.37 -2.10 12.20
N LYS A 49 3.68 -1.30 13.01
CA LYS A 49 3.52 0.13 12.73
C LYS A 49 3.96 0.95 13.93
N LYS A 50 4.68 2.02 13.61
CA LYS A 50 5.07 3.09 14.53
C LYS A 50 4.23 4.31 14.23
N LEU A 51 3.37 4.70 15.16
CA LEU A 51 2.56 5.91 15.10
C LEU A 51 3.18 6.98 16.00
N LYS A 52 2.75 8.24 15.85
CA LYS A 52 3.14 9.32 16.77
C LYS A 52 2.69 8.97 18.21
N GLY A 53 3.63 8.50 19.04
CA GLY A 53 3.43 8.18 20.46
C GLY A 53 2.91 6.76 20.75
N TYR A 54 2.90 5.85 19.76
CA TYR A 54 2.49 4.46 20.00
C TYR A 54 3.07 3.52 18.95
N ASP A 55 3.60 2.39 19.39
CA ASP A 55 4.28 1.39 18.57
C ASP A 55 3.54 0.05 18.79
N ARG A 56 3.18 -0.68 17.73
CA ARG A 56 2.45 -1.95 17.87
C ARG A 56 2.67 -2.91 16.70
N ILE A 57 2.67 -4.21 17.02
CA ILE A 57 2.46 -5.29 16.06
C ILE A 57 0.96 -5.42 15.76
N TYR A 58 0.56 -5.05 14.55
CA TYR A 58 -0.83 -5.07 14.10
C TYR A 58 -1.28 -6.46 13.66
N ARG A 59 -0.35 -7.23 13.11
CA ARG A 59 -0.57 -8.54 12.52
C ARG A 59 0.62 -9.43 12.90
N ASP A 60 0.35 -10.63 13.38
CA ASP A 60 1.35 -11.60 13.83
C ASP A 60 0.93 -13.01 13.39
N VAL A 61 1.72 -13.64 12.50
CA VAL A 61 1.41 -14.95 11.91
C VAL A 61 2.60 -15.90 12.03
N PRO A 62 2.51 -16.97 12.84
CA PRO A 62 3.53 -18.01 12.88
C PRO A 62 3.74 -18.62 11.49
N LEU A 63 4.99 -18.89 11.11
CA LEU A 63 5.31 -19.48 9.81
C LEU A 63 4.60 -20.83 9.58
N SER A 64 4.37 -21.59 10.65
CA SER A 64 3.64 -22.88 10.59
C SER A 64 2.17 -22.76 10.23
N LYS A 65 1.58 -21.56 10.31
CA LYS A 65 0.17 -21.31 9.99
C LYS A 65 -0.04 -20.76 8.59
N ILE A 66 1.02 -20.48 7.86
CA ILE A 66 0.93 -19.98 6.49
C ILE A 66 0.70 -21.18 5.59
N SER A 67 -0.42 -21.26 4.88
CA SER A 67 -0.74 -22.35 3.95
C SER A 67 -0.54 -21.94 2.50
N TYR A 68 -0.81 -20.67 2.17
CA TYR A 68 -0.55 -20.11 0.85
C TYR A 68 -0.36 -18.60 0.91
N ILE A 69 0.24 -18.06 -0.15
CA ILE A 69 0.46 -16.63 -0.33
C ILE A 69 0.03 -16.24 -1.73
N GLU A 70 -0.75 -15.18 -1.81
CA GLU A 70 -1.20 -14.59 -3.06
C GLU A 70 -0.64 -13.19 -3.19
N ASN A 71 -0.20 -12.84 -4.38
CA ASN A 71 0.14 -11.48 -4.75
C ASN A 71 -0.82 -11.01 -5.83
N ALA A 72 -1.14 -9.72 -5.83
CA ALA A 72 -1.58 -9.09 -7.06
C ALA A 72 -1.03 -7.70 -7.19
N TRP A 73 -0.82 -7.32 -8.43
CA TRP A 73 -0.45 -5.96 -8.78
C TRP A 73 -1.64 -5.32 -9.48
N HIS A 74 -2.30 -4.36 -8.85
CA HIS A 74 -3.29 -3.56 -9.55
C HIS A 74 -2.56 -2.52 -10.40
N ALA A 75 -2.62 -2.75 -11.71
CA ALA A 75 -2.24 -1.78 -12.70
C ALA A 75 -3.06 -0.50 -12.55
N ARG A 76 -2.59 0.59 -13.16
CA ARG A 76 -3.30 1.88 -13.17
C ARG A 76 -4.74 1.65 -13.63
N ASN A 77 -5.69 2.33 -13.00
CA ASN A 77 -7.08 2.21 -13.39
C ASN A 77 -7.30 2.97 -14.70
N LEU A 78 -7.20 2.24 -15.82
CA LEU A 78 -7.30 2.79 -17.17
C LEU A 78 -8.60 3.57 -17.37
N ILE A 79 -9.72 3.06 -16.84
CA ILE A 79 -11.03 3.71 -16.93
C ILE A 79 -11.00 5.08 -16.25
N LEU A 80 -10.44 5.17 -15.03
CA LEU A 80 -10.31 6.45 -14.33
C LEU A 80 -9.38 7.43 -15.08
N LEU A 81 -8.33 6.93 -15.72
CA LEU A 81 -7.43 7.76 -16.53
C LEU A 81 -8.11 8.29 -17.79
N VAL A 82 -8.90 7.46 -18.48
CA VAL A 82 -9.69 7.88 -19.65
C VAL A 82 -10.73 8.92 -19.27
N ILE A 83 -11.51 8.65 -18.21
CA ILE A 83 -12.53 9.59 -17.71
C ILE A 83 -11.88 10.93 -17.30
N SER A 84 -10.74 10.87 -16.60
CA SER A 84 -9.95 12.03 -16.23
C SER A 84 -9.52 12.87 -17.44
N ALA A 85 -8.99 12.22 -18.48
CA ALA A 85 -8.55 12.90 -19.70
C ALA A 85 -9.72 13.63 -20.39
N ILE A 86 -10.90 12.99 -20.46
CA ILE A 86 -12.11 13.61 -21.03
C ILE A 86 -12.49 14.87 -20.24
N PHE A 87 -12.55 14.78 -18.91
CA PHE A 87 -12.88 15.93 -18.06
C PHE A 87 -11.88 17.08 -18.18
N LEU A 88 -10.58 16.77 -18.28
CA LEU A 88 -9.54 17.77 -18.44
C LEU A 88 -9.60 18.46 -19.80
N ILE A 89 -9.78 17.71 -20.91
CA ILE A 89 -9.87 18.27 -22.26
C ILE A 89 -11.09 19.19 -22.38
N ILE A 90 -12.26 18.73 -21.92
CA ILE A 90 -13.49 19.52 -21.95
C ILE A 90 -13.36 20.74 -21.04
N GLY A 91 -12.84 20.56 -19.82
CA GLY A 91 -12.64 21.64 -18.85
C GLY A 91 -11.72 22.74 -19.39
N LEU A 92 -10.61 22.36 -20.03
CA LEU A 92 -9.68 23.31 -20.65
C LEU A 92 -10.31 24.04 -21.84
N GLY A 93 -11.05 23.30 -22.68
CA GLY A 93 -11.77 23.87 -23.83
C GLY A 93 -12.83 24.90 -23.43
N ILE A 94 -13.51 24.69 -22.30
CA ILE A 94 -14.46 25.66 -21.74
C ILE A 94 -13.73 26.85 -21.11
N LEU A 95 -12.59 26.62 -20.43
CA LEU A 95 -11.85 27.68 -19.75
C LEU A 95 -11.31 28.77 -20.71
N VAL A 96 -10.97 28.39 -21.94
CA VAL A 96 -10.44 29.32 -22.96
C VAL A 96 -11.53 30.12 -23.67
N THR A 97 -12.82 29.82 -23.45
CA THR A 97 -13.91 30.60 -24.04
C THR A 97 -14.10 31.94 -23.30
N PRO A 98 -14.24 33.07 -24.02
CA PRO A 98 -14.42 34.37 -23.39
C PRO A 98 -15.77 34.47 -22.66
N GLY A 99 -15.75 34.99 -21.44
CA GLY A 99 -16.95 35.27 -20.63
C GLY A 99 -16.93 34.62 -19.24
N PHE A 100 -17.91 34.97 -18.41
CA PHE A 100 -18.01 34.45 -17.02
C PHE A 100 -18.33 32.96 -16.92
N VAL A 101 -18.77 32.33 -18.02
CA VAL A 101 -19.15 30.91 -18.07
C VAL A 101 -17.91 29.99 -18.00
N GLY A 102 -16.80 30.40 -18.61
CA GLY A 102 -15.56 29.63 -18.67
C GLY A 102 -15.03 29.25 -17.28
N PRO A 103 -14.84 30.22 -16.37
CA PRO A 103 -14.40 29.94 -15.00
C PRO A 103 -15.40 29.15 -14.16
N ILE A 104 -16.71 29.37 -14.33
CA ILE A 104 -17.77 28.74 -13.52
C ILE A 104 -17.92 27.24 -13.84
N ILE A 105 -17.79 26.86 -15.12
CA ILE A 105 -18.03 25.48 -15.57
C ILE A 105 -16.69 24.74 -15.82
N GLY A 106 -15.72 25.41 -16.43
CA GLY A 106 -14.43 24.82 -16.77
C GLY A 106 -13.59 24.46 -15.54
N THR A 107 -13.57 25.34 -14.51
CA THR A 107 -12.78 25.09 -13.28
C THR A 107 -13.24 23.85 -12.52
N PRO A 108 -14.55 23.64 -12.24
CA PRO A 108 -15.01 22.41 -11.61
C PRO A 108 -14.70 21.14 -12.42
N LEU A 109 -14.87 21.17 -13.74
CA LEU A 109 -14.56 20.04 -14.62
C LEU A 109 -13.07 19.68 -14.56
N MET A 110 -12.18 20.69 -14.57
CA MET A 110 -10.75 20.48 -14.41
C MET A 110 -10.41 19.87 -13.05
N LEU A 111 -11.01 20.35 -11.96
CA LEU A 111 -10.78 19.82 -10.61
C LEU A 111 -11.22 18.34 -10.51
N ILE A 112 -12.39 18.00 -11.06
CA ILE A 112 -12.88 16.62 -11.10
C ILE A 112 -11.93 15.74 -11.92
N GLY A 113 -11.51 16.21 -13.10
CA GLY A 113 -10.53 15.54 -13.93
C GLY A 113 -9.21 15.29 -13.19
N LEU A 114 -8.71 16.28 -12.44
CA LEU A 114 -7.47 16.17 -11.67
C LEU A 114 -7.59 15.15 -10.53
N VAL A 115 -8.73 15.12 -9.83
CA VAL A 115 -9.00 14.12 -8.78
C VAL A 115 -9.02 12.70 -9.35
N PHE A 116 -9.67 12.51 -10.50
CA PHE A 116 -9.67 11.20 -11.17
C PHE A 116 -8.29 10.83 -11.71
N LEU A 117 -7.49 11.80 -12.18
CA LEU A 117 -6.10 11.55 -12.60
C LEU A 117 -5.29 10.99 -11.44
N LEU A 118 -5.32 11.69 -10.30
CA LEU A 118 -4.59 11.29 -9.10
C LEU A 118 -5.04 9.92 -8.60
N LYS A 119 -6.34 9.60 -8.68
CA LYS A 119 -6.86 8.28 -8.33
C LYS A 119 -6.48 7.19 -9.34
N GLY A 120 -6.50 7.49 -10.64
CA GLY A 120 -6.17 6.53 -11.70
C GLY A 120 -4.68 6.23 -11.83
N LEU A 121 -3.83 7.20 -11.46
CA LEU A 121 -2.37 7.04 -11.42
C LEU A 121 -1.87 6.22 -10.22
N LYS A 122 -2.69 6.08 -9.16
CA LYS A 122 -2.33 5.24 -8.02
C LYS A 122 -2.18 3.79 -8.48
N GLN A 123 -0.97 3.28 -8.34
CA GLN A 123 -0.69 1.86 -8.40
C GLN A 123 -0.61 1.35 -6.97
N TYR A 124 -1.17 0.18 -6.76
CA TYR A 124 -0.98 -0.55 -5.53
C TYR A 124 -0.94 -2.04 -5.87
N GLY A 125 -0.04 -2.76 -5.23
CA GLY A 125 -0.16 -4.20 -5.17
C GLY A 125 -0.62 -4.61 -3.79
N TYR A 126 -1.13 -5.83 -3.69
CA TYR A 126 -1.37 -6.47 -2.42
C TYR A 126 -0.61 -7.78 -2.29
N LEU A 127 -0.22 -8.07 -1.05
CA LEU A 127 0.20 -9.40 -0.62
C LEU A 127 -0.88 -9.92 0.34
N MET A 128 -1.35 -11.13 0.10
CA MET A 128 -2.31 -11.86 0.92
C MET A 128 -1.64 -13.12 1.46
N ILE A 129 -1.77 -13.36 2.76
CA ILE A 129 -1.30 -14.57 3.42
C ILE A 129 -2.53 -15.28 3.95
N ASN A 130 -2.77 -16.53 3.55
CA ASN A 130 -4.00 -17.26 3.87
C ASN A 130 -5.30 -16.54 3.40
N GLY A 131 -5.25 -15.77 2.31
CA GLY A 131 -6.42 -15.08 1.73
C GLY A 131 -6.66 -13.67 2.27
N GLU A 132 -7.93 -13.25 2.30
CA GLU A 132 -8.31 -11.85 2.63
C GLU A 132 -7.98 -11.43 4.07
N ASP A 133 -7.79 -12.39 4.99
CA ASP A 133 -7.50 -12.11 6.39
C ASP A 133 -6.24 -11.24 6.59
N TRP A 134 -5.32 -11.27 5.62
CA TRP A 134 -4.00 -10.62 5.71
C TRP A 134 -3.61 -9.90 4.41
N LYS A 135 -4.38 -8.88 4.02
CA LYS A 135 -4.06 -8.02 2.87
C LYS A 135 -3.14 -6.84 3.23
N PHE A 136 -1.94 -6.81 2.66
CA PHE A 136 -0.97 -5.71 2.79
C PHE A 136 -0.87 -4.94 1.48
N ASN A 137 -1.00 -3.60 1.51
CA ASN A 137 -0.89 -2.77 0.30
C ASN A 137 0.54 -2.22 0.12
N PHE A 138 1.03 -2.23 -1.12
CA PHE A 138 2.37 -1.76 -1.50
C PHE A 138 2.30 -0.79 -2.67
N ASN A 139 3.19 0.20 -2.67
CA ASN A 139 3.27 1.19 -3.74
C ASN A 139 4.35 0.86 -4.79
N ARG A 140 5.25 -0.09 -4.52
CA ARG A 140 6.32 -0.51 -5.45
C ARG A 140 6.23 -2.00 -5.75
N LYS A 141 6.39 -2.36 -7.02
CA LYS A 141 6.28 -3.75 -7.50
C LYS A 141 7.46 -4.60 -7.04
N GLU A 142 8.62 -3.96 -6.93
CA GLU A 142 9.86 -4.57 -6.45
C GLU A 142 9.72 -5.06 -5.01
N ASP A 143 9.05 -4.30 -4.13
CA ASP A 143 8.83 -4.68 -2.74
C ASP A 143 8.04 -6.00 -2.66
N ILE A 144 6.94 -6.12 -3.43
CA ILE A 144 6.14 -7.36 -3.47
C ILE A 144 6.95 -8.53 -4.02
N LYS A 145 7.67 -8.34 -5.14
CA LYS A 145 8.49 -9.39 -5.74
C LYS A 145 9.60 -9.87 -4.80
N SER A 146 10.21 -8.97 -4.04
CA SER A 146 11.25 -9.29 -3.07
C SER A 146 10.67 -10.12 -1.92
N ILE A 147 9.49 -9.77 -1.41
CA ILE A 147 8.82 -10.53 -0.36
C ILE A 147 8.40 -11.91 -0.86
N GLU A 148 7.81 -11.98 -2.05
CA GLU A 148 7.38 -13.23 -2.67
C GLU A 148 8.54 -14.20 -2.84
N LYS A 149 9.66 -13.77 -3.45
CA LYS A 149 10.85 -14.61 -3.60
C LYS A 149 11.37 -15.11 -2.27
N PHE A 150 11.48 -14.21 -1.29
CA PHE A 150 11.98 -14.57 0.02
C PHE A 150 11.08 -15.58 0.74
N ILE A 151 9.76 -15.44 0.63
CA ILE A 151 8.86 -16.41 1.25
C ILE A 151 8.89 -17.73 0.48
N GLN A 152 8.91 -17.72 -0.85
CA GLN A 152 9.08 -18.96 -1.63
C GLN A 152 10.36 -19.70 -1.24
N GLU A 153 11.48 -18.99 -1.09
CA GLU A 153 12.75 -19.56 -0.62
C GLU A 153 12.61 -20.18 0.78
N ILE A 154 12.00 -19.48 1.75
CA ILE A 154 11.80 -20.02 3.11
C ILE A 154 10.80 -21.18 3.14
N TYR A 155 9.76 -21.13 2.31
CA TYR A 155 8.72 -22.16 2.29
C TYR A 155 9.23 -23.44 1.61
N PHE A 156 10.04 -23.32 0.56
CA PHE A 156 10.73 -24.46 -0.06
C PHE A 156 11.69 -25.15 0.91
N ILE A 157 12.42 -24.38 1.74
CA ILE A 157 13.32 -24.92 2.77
C ILE A 157 12.57 -25.74 3.84
N LYS A 158 11.24 -25.58 3.98
CA LYS A 158 10.42 -26.36 4.92
C LYS A 158 9.68 -27.54 4.30
N SER A 159 9.62 -27.63 2.97
CA SER A 159 8.95 -28.73 2.26
C SER A 159 9.90 -29.84 1.80
N GLU A 160 11.22 -29.61 1.89
CA GLU A 160 12.27 -30.64 1.82
C GLU A 160 12.65 -31.12 3.22
#